data_AF-A0A1F6WNL3-F1
#
_entry.id   AF-A0A1F6WNL3-F1
#
_cell.length_a   1.000
_cell.length_b   1.000
_cell.length_c   1.000
_cell.angle_alpha   90.00
_cell.angle_beta   90.00
_cell.angle_gamma   90.00
#
_symmetry.space_group_name_H-M   'P 1'
#
loop_
_entity.id
_entity.type
_entity.pdbx_description
1 polymer ?
#
loop_
_entity_poly.entity_id
_entity_poly.type
_entity_poly.pdbx_seq_one_letter_code
_entity_poly.pdbx_strand_id
1 'polypeptide(L)'
;MIDLKQLQSEVMRNKLEKGFNTTDVALEFCRAHEELSEAFSKFNKNQDGVAEEFADVAIFLLGMSEILGYDLETELLKKIETNKNRKYQKSKSPDGKDIFIRVKSDIDP
;
A
#
# COMPACT_ATOMS: atom_id res chain seq x y z
N MET A 1 10.88 -4.28 -16.84
CA MET A 1 10.76 -3.77 -15.45
C MET A 1 9.53 -2.87 -15.44
N ILE A 2 8.68 -2.98 -14.43
CA ILE A 2 7.51 -2.09 -14.31
C ILE A 2 8.01 -0.77 -13.73
N ASP A 3 7.57 0.35 -14.30
CA ASP A 3 7.83 1.71 -13.82
C ASP A 3 6.55 2.19 -13.12
N LEU A 4 6.57 2.26 -11.79
CA LEU A 4 5.40 2.65 -11.00
C LEU A 4 5.09 4.12 -11.20
N LYS A 5 6.09 4.97 -11.49
CA LYS A 5 5.84 6.38 -11.76
C LYS A 5 5.05 6.58 -13.05
N GLN A 6 5.36 5.80 -14.10
CA GLN A 6 4.55 5.76 -15.32
C GLN A 6 3.14 5.25 -15.04
N LEU A 7 2.99 4.22 -14.20
CA LEU A 7 1.66 3.71 -13.82
C LEU A 7 0.85 4.73 -13.00
N GLN A 8 1.46 5.53 -12.13
CA GLN A 8 0.78 6.63 -11.45
C GLN A 8 0.13 7.60 -12.45
N SER A 9 0.90 8.04 -13.45
CA SER A 9 0.40 8.94 -14.48
C SER A 9 -0.67 8.29 -15.35
N GLU A 10 -0.55 6.99 -15.64
CA GLU A 10 -1.57 6.23 -16.38
C GLU A 10 -2.89 6.09 -15.61
N VAL A 11 -2.82 5.78 -14.30
CA VAL A 11 -4.00 5.74 -13.42
C VAL A 11 -4.69 7.10 -13.38
N MET A 12 -3.92 8.18 -13.24
CA MET A 12 -4.45 9.55 -13.22
C MET A 12 -5.11 9.91 -14.57
N ARG A 13 -4.45 9.58 -15.68
CA ARG A 13 -5.01 9.78 -17.02
C ARG A 13 -6.36 9.09 -17.17
N ASN A 14 -6.46 7.81 -16.81
CA ASN A 14 -7.72 7.08 -16.87
C ASN A 14 -8.79 7.69 -15.93
N LYS A 15 -8.42 8.12 -14.72
CA LYS A 15 -9.36 8.82 -13.81
C LYS A 15 -9.93 10.09 -14.45
N LEU A 16 -9.09 10.90 -15.08
CA LEU A 16 -9.51 12.12 -15.78
C LEU A 16 -10.42 11.81 -16.98
N GLU A 17 -10.04 10.82 -17.81
CA GLU A 17 -10.82 10.39 -18.97
C GLU A 17 -12.21 9.86 -18.59
N LYS A 18 -12.35 9.23 -17.42
CA LYS A 18 -13.62 8.70 -16.90
C LYS A 18 -14.41 9.70 -16.04
N GLY A 19 -13.85 10.87 -15.75
CA GLY A 19 -14.48 11.85 -14.86
C GLY A 19 -14.56 11.37 -13.40
N PHE A 20 -13.62 10.53 -12.97
CA PHE A 20 -13.53 10.09 -11.58
C PHE A 20 -12.97 11.18 -10.67
N ASN A 21 -13.15 10.99 -9.37
CA ASN A 21 -12.60 11.86 -8.35
C ASN A 21 -11.06 11.92 -8.45
N THR A 22 -10.53 13.14 -8.38
CA THR A 22 -9.09 13.44 -8.40
C THR A 22 -8.72 14.53 -7.38
N THR A 23 -9.70 15.05 -6.62
CA THR A 23 -9.52 16.20 -5.74
C THR A 23 -9.90 15.90 -4.29
N ASP A 24 -10.90 15.04 -4.04
CA ASP A 24 -11.25 14.60 -2.70
C ASP A 24 -10.36 13.43 -2.26
N VAL A 25 -9.22 13.75 -1.63
CA VAL A 25 -8.27 12.76 -1.15
C VAL A 25 -8.86 11.87 -0.05
N ALA A 26 -9.74 12.41 0.80
CA ALA A 26 -10.36 11.61 1.86
C ALA A 26 -11.24 10.50 1.28
N LEU A 27 -11.98 10.81 0.21
CA LEU A 27 -12.75 9.81 -0.53
C LEU A 27 -11.85 8.73 -1.16
N GLU A 28 -10.69 9.09 -1.72
CA GLU A 28 -9.74 8.10 -2.26
C GLU A 28 -9.23 7.13 -1.19
N PHE A 29 -8.95 7.61 0.04
CA PHE A 29 -8.60 6.74 1.17
C PHE A 29 -9.73 5.79 1.53
N CYS A 30 -10.98 6.27 1.54
CA CYS A 30 -12.15 5.43 1.81
C CYS A 30 -12.29 4.32 0.75
N ARG A 31 -12.09 4.63 -0.53
CA ARG A 31 -12.13 3.64 -1.61
C ARG A 31 -11.01 2.62 -1.50
N ALA A 32 -9.78 3.03 -1.23
CA ALA A 32 -8.68 2.09 -0.99
C ALA A 32 -8.99 1.12 0.17
N HIS A 33 -9.68 1.60 1.22
CA HIS A 33 -10.11 0.76 2.33
C HIS A 33 -11.24 -0.21 1.96
N GLU A 34 -12.15 0.20 1.08
CA GLU A 34 -13.20 -0.63 0.50
C GLU A 34 -12.59 -1.80 -0.27
N GLU A 35 -11.68 -1.55 -1.21
CA GLU A 35 -10.99 -2.61 -1.99
C GLU A 35 -10.23 -3.59 -1.08
N LEU A 36 -9.56 -3.07 -0.04
CA LEU A 36 -8.87 -3.94 0.92
C LEU A 36 -9.85 -4.81 1.72
N SER A 37 -11.05 -4.29 2.00
CA SER A 37 -12.11 -5.05 2.66
C SER A 37 -12.68 -6.13 1.73
N GLU A 38 -12.76 -5.88 0.43
CA GLU A 38 -13.14 -6.87 -0.58
C GLU A 38 -12.10 -8.01 -0.67
N ALA A 39 -10.81 -7.66 -0.71
CA ALA A 39 -9.71 -8.64 -0.67
C ALA A 39 -9.83 -9.57 0.55
N PHE A 40 -10.06 -8.98 1.74
CA PHE A 40 -10.27 -9.76 2.97
C PHE A 40 -11.53 -10.62 2.91
N SER A 41 -12.65 -10.08 2.42
CA SER A 41 -13.92 -10.79 2.26
C SER A 41 -13.74 -12.03 1.37
N LYS A 42 -13.08 -11.89 0.21
CA LYS A 42 -12.80 -13.02 -0.70
C LYS A 42 -11.91 -14.06 -0.04
N PHE A 43 -10.82 -13.65 0.61
CA PHE A 43 -9.93 -14.55 1.35
C PHE A 43 -10.67 -15.33 2.44
N ASN A 44 -11.44 -14.64 3.28
CA ASN A 44 -12.15 -15.23 4.41
C ASN A 44 -13.26 -16.21 3.96
N LYS A 45 -13.84 -15.98 2.77
CA LYS A 45 -14.85 -16.87 2.16
C LYS A 45 -14.24 -17.96 1.28
N ASN A 46 -12.91 -18.04 1.17
CA ASN A 46 -12.19 -18.96 0.28
C ASN A 46 -12.66 -18.84 -1.19
N GLN A 47 -12.82 -17.61 -1.66
CA GLN A 47 -13.20 -17.27 -3.03
C GLN A 47 -11.99 -16.87 -3.87
N ASP A 48 -12.07 -17.10 -5.18
CA ASP A 48 -11.09 -16.59 -6.13
C ASP A 48 -11.12 -15.05 -6.21
N GLY A 49 -10.06 -14.45 -6.76
CA GLY A 49 -10.01 -13.01 -7.05
C GLY A 49 -9.37 -12.14 -5.97
N VAL A 50 -8.76 -12.70 -4.92
CA VAL A 50 -8.00 -11.91 -3.92
C VAL A 50 -6.88 -11.09 -4.57
N ALA A 51 -6.21 -11.66 -5.58
CA ALA A 51 -5.12 -10.98 -6.30
C ALA A 51 -5.61 -9.79 -7.13
N GLU A 52 -6.83 -9.85 -7.66
CA GLU A 52 -7.46 -8.75 -8.40
C GLU A 52 -7.74 -7.58 -7.45
N GLU A 53 -8.32 -7.85 -6.28
CA GLU A 53 -8.58 -6.82 -5.27
C GLU A 53 -7.29 -6.16 -4.75
N PHE A 54 -6.18 -6.90 -4.66
CA PHE A 54 -4.89 -6.29 -4.34
C PHE A 54 -4.40 -5.34 -5.44
N ALA A 55 -4.71 -5.62 -6.70
CA ALA A 55 -4.46 -4.69 -7.80
C ALA A 55 -5.35 -3.44 -7.68
N ASP A 56 -6.62 -3.58 -7.27
CA ASP A 56 -7.52 -2.45 -7.05
C ASP A 56 -7.02 -1.53 -5.92
N VAL A 57 -6.58 -2.10 -4.79
CA VAL A 57 -5.89 -1.36 -3.72
C VAL A 57 -4.66 -0.62 -4.27
N ALA A 58 -3.84 -1.29 -5.08
CA ALA A 58 -2.64 -0.69 -5.65
C ALA A 58 -2.97 0.47 -6.60
N ILE A 59 -4.04 0.38 -7.39
CA ILE A 59 -4.50 1.46 -8.27
C ILE A 59 -4.86 2.70 -7.47
N PHE A 60 -5.57 2.56 -6.33
CA PHE A 60 -5.86 3.71 -5.47
C PHE A 60 -4.60 4.30 -4.85
N LEU A 61 -3.63 3.48 -4.40
CA LEU A 61 -2.35 3.98 -3.89
C LEU A 61 -1.56 4.75 -4.95
N LEU A 62 -1.53 4.26 -6.19
CA LEU A 62 -0.89 4.94 -7.33
C LEU A 62 -1.59 6.28 -7.63
N GLY A 63 -2.93 6.27 -7.70
CA GLY A 63 -3.72 7.47 -7.95
C GLY A 63 -3.52 8.53 -6.86
N MET A 64 -3.60 8.15 -5.59
CA MET A 64 -3.34 9.07 -4.46
C MET A 64 -1.91 9.60 -4.45
N SER A 65 -0.93 8.77 -4.80
CA SER A 65 0.46 9.22 -4.91
C SER A 65 0.62 10.30 -5.98
N GLU A 66 -0.06 10.17 -7.12
CA GLU A 66 -0.07 11.22 -8.14
C GLU A 66 -0.78 12.49 -7.67
N ILE A 67 -1.95 12.38 -7.01
CA ILE A 67 -2.69 13.53 -6.47
C ILE A 67 -1.85 14.32 -5.46
N LEU A 68 -1.12 13.61 -4.60
CA LEU A 68 -0.32 14.20 -3.53
C LEU A 68 1.09 14.61 -3.97
N GLY A 69 1.48 14.32 -5.22
CA GLY A 69 2.79 14.65 -5.76
C GLY A 69 3.93 13.77 -5.26
N TYR A 70 3.62 12.55 -4.81
CA TYR A 70 4.60 11.56 -4.37
C TYR A 70 5.11 10.70 -5.53
N ASP A 71 6.35 10.25 -5.41
CA ASP A 71 6.93 9.18 -6.21
C ASP A 71 6.91 7.89 -5.37
N LEU A 72 5.89 7.06 -5.61
CA LEU A 72 5.70 5.82 -4.85
C LEU A 72 6.82 4.82 -5.10
N GLU A 73 7.43 4.81 -6.29
CA GLU A 73 8.54 3.91 -6.59
C GLU A 73 9.74 4.23 -5.69
N THR A 74 10.13 5.50 -5.67
CA THR A 74 11.24 5.97 -4.84
C THR A 74 10.99 5.69 -3.36
N GLU A 75 9.78 5.99 -2.85
CA GLU A 75 9.43 5.74 -1.45
C GLU A 75 9.42 4.23 -1.11
N LEU A 76 8.92 3.39 -2.02
CA LEU A 76 8.90 1.95 -1.83
C LEU A 76 10.30 1.36 -1.81
N LEU A 77 11.17 1.75 -2.76
CA LEU A 77 12.55 1.30 -2.82
C LEU A 77 13.33 1.69 -1.55
N LYS A 78 13.20 2.96 -1.13
CA LYS A 78 13.79 3.46 0.11
C LYS A 78 13.28 2.69 1.33
N LYS A 79 11.98 2.40 1.38
CA LYS A 79 11.36 1.66 2.49
C LYS A 79 11.85 0.20 2.54
N ILE A 80 11.93 -0.46 1.40
CA ILE A 80 12.43 -1.83 1.29
C ILE A 80 13.88 -1.89 1.78
N GLU A 81 14.73 -0.97 1.32
CA GLU A 81 16.14 -0.93 1.73
C GLU A 81 16.28 -0.63 3.23
N THR A 82 15.50 0.31 3.75
CA THR A 82 15.43 0.55 5.20
C THR A 82 15.03 -0.72 5.95
N ASN A 83 14.02 -1.44 5.48
CA ASN A 83 13.51 -2.65 6.14
C ASN A 83 14.50 -3.81 6.15
N LYS A 84 15.34 -3.98 5.11
CA LYS A 84 16.41 -4.99 5.07
C LYS A 84 17.41 -4.81 6.21
N ASN A 85 17.67 -3.56 6.59
CA ASN A 85 18.65 -3.21 7.61
C ASN A 85 18.04 -3.15 9.02
N ARG A 86 16.72 -3.31 9.17
CA ARG A 86 16.04 -3.29 10.48
C ARG A 86 16.41 -4.53 11.31
N LYS A 87 16.68 -4.29 12.59
CA LYS A 87 16.92 -5.35 13.58
C LYS A 87 15.67 -5.54 14.44
N TYR A 88 15.35 -6.82 14.69
CA TYR A 88 14.23 -7.21 15.53
C TYR A 88 14.73 -8.10 16.66
N GLN A 89 14.17 -7.91 17.85
CA GLN A 89 14.36 -8.80 18.97
C GLN A 89 13.09 -9.62 19.17
N LYS A 90 13.26 -10.93 19.36
CA LYS A 90 12.17 -11.83 19.71
C LYS A 90 11.76 -11.60 21.17
N SER A 91 10.48 -11.47 21.41
CA SER A 91 9.87 -11.33 22.74
C SER A 91 8.60 -12.18 22.83
N LYS A 92 7.98 -12.18 24.01
CA LYS A 92 6.71 -12.87 24.29
C LYS A 92 5.61 -11.85 24.55
N SER A 93 4.46 -12.03 23.90
CA SER A 93 3.23 -11.33 24.28
C SER A 93 2.69 -11.85 25.62
N PRO A 94 1.72 -11.14 26.25
CA PRO A 94 1.10 -11.61 27.50
C PRO A 94 0.45 -13.00 27.39
N ASP A 95 -0.01 -13.40 26.21
CA ASP A 95 -0.58 -14.73 25.91
C ASP A 95 0.48 -15.75 25.41
N GLY A 96 1.77 -15.44 25.52
CA GLY A 96 2.88 -16.39 25.26
C GLY A 96 3.28 -16.58 23.80
N LYS A 97 2.68 -15.81 22.87
CA LYS A 97 3.03 -15.85 21.44
C LYS A 97 4.35 -15.13 21.19
N ASP A 98 5.07 -15.61 20.17
CA ASP A 98 6.28 -14.96 19.70
C ASP A 98 5.92 -13.64 19.01
N ILE A 99 6.51 -12.54 19.48
CA ILE A 99 6.41 -11.23 18.85
C ILE A 99 7.80 -10.71 18.52
N PHE A 100 7.90 -9.93 17.45
CA PHE A 100 9.14 -9.28 17.03
C PHE A 100 9.04 -7.79 17.33
N ILE A 101 9.86 -7.32 18.27
CA ILE A 101 9.93 -5.90 18.65
C ILE A 101 11.10 -5.28 17.87
N ARG A 102 10.83 -4.20 17.13
CA ARG A 102 11.87 -3.45 16.43
C ARG A 102 12.84 -2.85 17.44
N VAL A 103 14.13 -3.11 17.25
CA VAL A 103 15.20 -2.43 18.00
C VAL A 103 15.49 -1.13 17.26
N LYS A 104 15.19 0.02 17.91
CA LYS A 104 15.49 1.34 17.30
C LYS A 104 16.99 1.51 17.13
N SER A 105 17.40 2.04 15.98
CA SER A 105 18.79 2.42 15.69
C SER A 105 18.86 3.87 15.20
N ASP A 106 20.06 4.46 15.20
CA ASP A 106 20.28 5.85 14.77
C ASP A 106 20.02 6.07 13.26
N ILE A 107 19.84 5.00 12.50
CA ILE A 107 19.55 5.00 11.05
C ILE A 107 18.03 4.95 10.81
N ASP A 108 17.23 4.81 11.86
CA ASP A 108 15.79 4.82 11.74
C ASP A 108 15.28 6.27 11.61
N PRO A 109 14.52 6.60 10.54
CA PRO A 109 13.82 7.88 10.46
C PRO A 109 12.74 8.01 11.52
#